data_AF-A0A3B0VBP6-F1
#
_entry.id   AF-A0A3B0VBP6-F1
#
_cell.length_a   1.000
_cell.length_b   1.000
_cell.length_c   1.000
_cell.angle_alpha   90.00
_cell.angle_beta   90.00
_cell.angle_gamma   90.00
#
_symmetry.space_group_name_H-M   'P 1'
#
loop_
_entity.id
_entity.type
_entity.pdbx_description
1 polymer ?
#
loop_
_entity_poly.entity_id
_entity_poly.type
_entity_poly.pdbx_seq_one_letter_code
_entity_poly.pdbx_strand_id
1 'polypeptide(L)'
;HPRNFPTIRIAQFAHLFCRSTALLQKILEAEKLADVISLLQTEASGYWLTHFRFGKSGASRPKKMGKPSLHLILINTIIPFVFVYGKRTNRQHLCEKAIDWLGSLPPEKNYITRNFSLLEIKPENAMQTQALIQLKTFYCNNKQCLHCAIGHHLLKSNRF
;
A
#
# COMPACT_ATOMS: atom_id res chain seq x y z
N HIS A 1 -3.39 12.72 15.72
CA HIS A 1 -2.60 11.50 16.02
C HIS A 1 -2.67 10.51 14.86
N PRO A 2 -1.56 10.12 14.22
CA PRO A 2 -1.62 9.29 13.04
C PRO A 2 -1.87 7.83 13.43
N ARG A 3 -3.01 7.28 13.01
CA ARG A 3 -3.48 5.91 13.31
C ARG A 3 -2.76 4.82 12.48
N ASN A 4 -1.61 5.14 11.85
CA ASN A 4 -0.92 4.32 10.85
C ASN A 4 0.53 4.01 11.25
N PHE A 5 0.78 3.68 12.51
CA PHE A 5 2.14 3.31 12.94
C PHE A 5 2.59 1.99 12.27
N PRO A 6 3.78 1.96 11.65
CA PRO A 6 4.34 0.76 11.00
C PRO A 6 4.34 -0.47 11.92
N THR A 7 4.61 -0.28 13.21
CA THR A 7 4.65 -1.33 14.23
C THR A 7 3.31 -2.02 14.45
N ILE A 8 2.19 -1.27 14.41
CA ILE A 8 0.84 -1.86 14.55
C ILE A 8 0.50 -2.71 13.32
N ARG A 9 0.95 -2.28 12.14
CA ARG A 9 0.75 -3.02 10.88
C ARG A 9 1.63 -4.27 10.82
N ILE A 10 2.86 -4.20 11.31
CA ILE A 10 3.75 -5.35 11.47
C ILE A 10 3.15 -6.37 12.44
N ALA A 11 2.57 -5.92 13.57
CA ALA A 11 1.90 -6.81 14.52
C ALA A 11 0.64 -7.47 13.92
N GLN A 12 -0.16 -6.71 13.15
CA GLN A 12 -1.31 -7.25 12.42
C GLN A 12 -0.89 -8.28 11.37
N PHE A 13 0.22 -8.02 10.66
CA PHE A 13 0.81 -8.96 9.70
C PHE A 13 1.32 -10.23 10.39
N ALA A 14 2.07 -10.11 11.49
CA ALA A 14 2.55 -11.25 12.27
C ALA A 14 1.38 -12.12 12.77
N HIS A 15 0.29 -11.51 13.22
CA HIS A 15 -0.90 -12.24 13.66
C HIS A 15 -1.58 -13.00 12.51
N LEU A 16 -1.71 -12.38 11.33
CA LEU A 16 -2.25 -13.02 10.13
C LEU A 16 -1.36 -14.19 9.68
N PHE A 17 -0.04 -13.98 9.74
CA PHE A 17 0.98 -14.97 9.37
C PHE A 17 0.93 -16.20 10.29
N CYS A 18 0.81 -16.01 11.61
CA CYS A 18 0.75 -17.11 12.57
C CYS A 18 -0.55 -17.94 12.51
N ARG A 19 -1.65 -17.38 11.99
CA ARG A 19 -2.95 -18.07 11.94
C ARG A 19 -3.25 -18.75 10.60
N SER A 20 -2.49 -18.47 9.57
CA SER A 20 -2.83 -18.89 8.21
C SER A 20 -1.84 -19.93 7.68
N THR A 21 -2.32 -21.16 7.50
CA THR A 21 -1.53 -22.20 6.83
C THR A 21 -1.39 -21.84 5.35
N ALA A 22 -0.15 -21.65 4.89
CA ALA A 22 0.21 -21.39 3.49
C ALA A 22 -0.41 -20.11 2.86
N LEU A 23 -0.79 -19.09 3.64
CA LEU A 23 -1.33 -17.84 3.08
C LEU A 23 -0.37 -17.18 2.09
N LEU A 24 0.92 -17.15 2.42
CA LEU A 24 1.93 -16.54 1.57
C LEU A 24 2.01 -17.22 0.21
N GLN A 25 1.96 -18.56 0.20
CA GLN A 25 1.93 -19.34 -1.02
C GLN A 25 0.67 -19.04 -1.83
N LYS A 26 -0.51 -19.00 -1.20
CA LYS A 26 -1.77 -18.65 -1.86
C LYS A 26 -1.75 -17.23 -2.45
N ILE A 27 -1.11 -16.28 -1.78
CA ILE A 27 -0.94 -14.92 -2.30
C ILE A 27 0.00 -14.91 -3.51
N LEU A 28 1.09 -15.69 -3.46
CA LEU A 28 2.05 -15.78 -4.57
C LEU A 28 1.44 -16.47 -5.79
N GLU A 29 0.57 -17.46 -5.59
CA GLU A 29 -0.15 -18.22 -6.64
C GLU A 29 -1.39 -17.49 -7.18
N ALA A 30 -1.94 -16.52 -6.43
CA ALA A 30 -3.08 -15.75 -6.91
C ALA A 30 -2.73 -14.98 -8.19
N GLU A 31 -3.56 -15.09 -9.22
CA GLU A 31 -3.40 -14.33 -10.47
C GLU A 31 -4.11 -12.98 -10.40
N LYS A 32 -5.31 -12.97 -9.82
CA LYS A 32 -6.13 -11.75 -9.71
C LYS A 32 -6.00 -11.15 -8.32
N LEU A 33 -5.93 -9.82 -8.27
CA LEU A 33 -5.94 -9.08 -7.00
C LEU A 33 -7.22 -9.35 -6.18
N ALA A 34 -8.34 -9.65 -6.84
CA ALA A 34 -9.59 -10.04 -6.19
C ALA A 34 -9.44 -11.30 -5.32
N ASP A 35 -8.61 -12.26 -5.74
CA ASP A 35 -8.38 -13.50 -4.99
C ASP A 35 -7.60 -13.20 -3.71
N VAL A 36 -6.58 -12.33 -3.81
CA VAL A 36 -5.82 -11.82 -2.66
C VAL A 36 -6.74 -11.06 -1.70
N ILE A 37 -7.64 -10.23 -2.23
CA ILE A 37 -8.64 -9.51 -1.44
C ILE A 37 -9.51 -10.49 -0.65
N SER A 38 -10.01 -11.56 -1.28
CA SER A 38 -10.80 -12.60 -0.63
C SER A 38 -10.01 -13.33 0.46
N LEU A 39 -8.73 -13.63 0.21
CA LEU A 39 -7.84 -14.26 1.21
C LEU A 39 -7.63 -13.38 2.45
N LEU A 40 -7.66 -12.05 2.28
CA LEU A 40 -7.50 -11.08 3.38
C LEU A 40 -8.82 -10.69 4.05
N GLN A 41 -9.96 -10.99 3.43
CA GLN A 41 -11.31 -10.67 3.91
C GLN A 41 -11.87 -11.71 4.91
N THR A 42 -11.03 -12.56 5.50
CA THR A 42 -11.47 -13.53 6.51
C THR A 42 -11.98 -12.84 7.77
N GLU A 43 -13.05 -13.37 8.37
CA GLU A 43 -13.66 -12.83 9.58
C GLU A 43 -12.66 -12.77 10.74
N ALA A 44 -12.61 -11.64 11.44
CA ALA A 44 -11.76 -11.49 12.60
C ALA A 44 -12.16 -12.54 13.67
N SER A 45 -11.21 -13.36 14.12
CA SER A 45 -11.46 -14.33 15.19
C SER A 45 -12.05 -13.68 16.44
N GLY A 46 -12.85 -14.42 17.21
CA GLY A 46 -13.66 -13.93 18.35
C GLY A 46 -12.98 -12.96 19.33
N TYR A 47 -11.66 -13.06 19.50
CA TYR A 47 -10.86 -12.12 20.32
C TYR A 47 -10.95 -10.64 19.87
N TRP A 48 -10.96 -10.38 18.55
CA TRP A 48 -10.95 -9.04 17.96
C TRP A 48 -12.36 -8.44 17.76
N LEU A 49 -13.41 -9.26 17.91
CA LEU A 49 -14.79 -8.76 17.97
C LEU A 49 -14.93 -7.74 19.10
N THR A 50 -14.24 -7.97 20.22
CA THR A 50 -14.35 -7.17 21.43
C THR A 50 -13.16 -6.25 21.70
N HIS A 51 -11.96 -6.48 21.17
CA HIS A 51 -10.78 -5.70 21.51
C HIS A 51 -10.33 -4.75 20.38
N PHE A 52 -10.33 -3.42 20.61
CA PHE A 52 -9.80 -2.40 19.67
C PHE A 52 -8.34 -2.01 19.97
N ARG A 53 -7.85 -2.39 21.16
CA ARG A 53 -6.48 -2.29 21.64
C ARG A 53 -6.20 -3.57 22.44
N PHE A 54 -4.95 -4.00 22.53
CA PHE A 54 -4.58 -5.06 23.48
C PHE A 54 -5.07 -4.69 24.88
N GLY A 55 -5.83 -5.58 25.51
CA GLY A 55 -6.29 -5.43 26.90
C GLY A 55 -7.47 -4.48 27.16
N LYS A 56 -8.14 -3.91 26.14
CA LYS A 56 -9.41 -3.15 26.35
C LYS A 56 -10.55 -3.69 25.49
N SER A 57 -11.56 -4.25 26.15
CA SER A 57 -12.81 -4.69 25.55
C SER A 57 -13.76 -3.51 25.27
N GLY A 58 -14.51 -3.58 24.19
CA GLY A 58 -15.52 -2.62 23.75
C GLY A 58 -16.68 -3.32 23.03
N ALA A 59 -17.69 -2.54 22.62
CA ALA A 59 -18.95 -3.07 22.07
C ALA A 59 -18.73 -3.97 20.84
N SER A 60 -19.39 -5.14 20.86
CA SER A 60 -19.35 -6.13 19.78
C SER A 60 -20.01 -5.58 18.52
N ARG A 61 -19.24 -5.50 17.43
CA ARG A 61 -19.75 -5.24 16.08
C ARG A 61 -19.04 -6.19 15.13
N PRO A 62 -19.69 -6.70 14.07
CA PRO A 62 -19.00 -7.46 13.03
C PRO A 62 -17.96 -6.55 12.37
N LYS A 63 -16.68 -6.74 12.69
CA LYS A 63 -15.58 -5.92 12.19
C LYS A 63 -15.05 -6.53 10.90
N LYS A 64 -15.81 -6.40 9.81
CA LYS A 64 -15.24 -6.59 8.47
C LYS A 64 -14.16 -5.53 8.25
N MET A 65 -13.01 -5.91 7.71
CA MET A 65 -11.98 -4.96 7.33
C MET A 65 -12.57 -4.00 6.28
N GLY A 66 -12.66 -2.71 6.60
CA GLY A 66 -13.16 -1.72 5.64
C GLY A 66 -12.27 -1.67 4.40
N LYS A 67 -12.86 -1.50 3.21
CA LYS A 67 -12.14 -1.38 1.92
C LYS A 67 -10.90 -0.46 1.99
N PRO A 68 -10.94 0.72 2.65
CA PRO A 68 -9.76 1.58 2.76
C PRO A 68 -8.59 0.96 3.54
N SER A 69 -8.87 0.20 4.60
CA SER A 69 -7.84 -0.48 5.39
C SER A 69 -7.20 -1.61 4.59
N LEU A 70 -8.02 -2.34 3.83
CA LEU A 70 -7.56 -3.41 2.94
C LEU A 70 -6.64 -2.85 1.84
N HIS A 71 -7.04 -1.77 1.17
CA HIS A 71 -6.20 -1.12 0.16
C HIS A 71 -4.86 -0.67 0.75
N LEU A 72 -4.87 -0.09 1.96
CA LEU A 72 -3.63 0.29 2.64
C LEU A 72 -2.70 -0.90 2.90
N ILE A 73 -3.23 -2.08 3.26
CA ILE A 73 -2.43 -3.30 3.45
C ILE A 73 -1.90 -3.83 2.12
N LEU A 74 -2.73 -3.82 1.07
CA LEU A 74 -2.30 -4.22 -0.26
C LEU A 74 -1.14 -3.36 -0.76
N ILE A 75 -1.31 -2.04 -0.73
CA ILE A 75 -0.33 -1.06 -1.24
C ILE A 75 0.96 -1.07 -0.43
N ASN A 76 0.88 -1.07 0.90
CA ASN A 76 2.06 -0.89 1.75
C ASN A 76 2.73 -2.21 2.18
N THR A 77 2.11 -3.36 1.95
CA THR A 77 2.60 -4.62 2.52
C THR A 77 2.59 -5.76 1.52
N ILE A 78 1.43 -6.13 0.98
CA ILE A 78 1.32 -7.33 0.14
C ILE A 78 2.02 -7.13 -1.20
N ILE A 79 1.72 -6.03 -1.90
CA ILE A 79 2.31 -5.76 -3.21
C ILE A 79 3.83 -5.59 -3.13
N PRO A 80 4.40 -4.77 -2.21
CA PRO A 80 5.85 -4.68 -2.05
C PRO A 80 6.51 -6.01 -1.69
N PHE A 81 5.85 -6.83 -0.85
CA PHE A 81 6.36 -8.16 -0.52
C PHE A 81 6.45 -9.05 -1.76
N VAL A 82 5.38 -9.14 -2.56
CA VAL A 82 5.34 -9.97 -3.78
C VAL A 82 6.42 -9.52 -4.77
N PHE A 83 6.57 -8.20 -4.96
CA PHE A 83 7.61 -7.64 -5.82
C PHE A 83 9.02 -8.01 -5.34
N VAL A 84 9.33 -7.80 -4.06
CA VAL A 84 10.65 -8.13 -3.49
C VAL A 84 10.91 -9.64 -3.52
N TYR A 85 9.89 -10.46 -3.26
CA TYR A 85 10.00 -11.91 -3.36
C TYR A 85 10.32 -12.35 -4.79
N GLY A 86 9.61 -11.82 -5.79
CA GLY A 86 9.89 -12.03 -7.21
C GLY A 86 11.33 -11.68 -7.57
N LYS A 87 11.77 -10.48 -7.17
CA LYS A 87 13.14 -10.02 -7.39
C LYS A 87 14.19 -10.91 -6.74
N ARG A 88 13.99 -11.34 -5.48
CA ARG A 88 14.93 -12.21 -4.75
C ARG A 88 14.97 -13.64 -5.27
N THR A 89 13.88 -14.13 -5.83
CA THR A 89 13.77 -15.50 -6.37
C THR A 89 13.96 -15.57 -7.88
N ASN A 90 14.31 -14.45 -8.53
CA ASN A 90 14.45 -14.31 -9.97
C ASN A 90 13.18 -14.71 -10.76
N ARG A 91 12.01 -14.43 -10.20
CA ARG A 91 10.69 -14.72 -10.77
C ARG A 91 10.05 -13.43 -11.27
N GLN A 92 10.42 -13.04 -12.49
CA GLN A 92 10.01 -11.76 -13.10
C GLN A 92 8.48 -11.57 -13.19
N HIS A 93 7.74 -12.65 -13.47
CA HIS A 93 6.26 -12.61 -13.52
C HIS A 93 5.63 -12.10 -12.22
N LEU A 94 6.25 -12.34 -11.05
CA LEU A 94 5.74 -11.83 -9.77
C LEU A 94 5.97 -10.31 -9.63
N CYS A 95 7.06 -9.79 -10.19
CA CYS A 95 7.34 -8.35 -10.20
C CYS A 95 6.31 -7.61 -11.06
N GLU A 96 6.05 -8.13 -12.26
CA GLU A 96 5.07 -7.57 -13.20
C GLU A 96 3.66 -7.62 -12.62
N LYS A 97 3.25 -8.79 -12.11
CA LYS A 97 1.96 -8.95 -11.41
C LYS A 97 1.79 -7.97 -10.25
N ALA A 98 2.84 -7.74 -9.46
CA ALA A 98 2.78 -6.78 -8.35
C ALA A 98 2.58 -5.33 -8.86
N ILE A 99 3.23 -4.94 -9.96
CA ILE A 99 3.03 -3.63 -10.60
C ILE A 99 1.61 -3.51 -11.14
N ASP A 100 1.10 -4.55 -11.82
CA ASP A 100 -0.26 -4.57 -12.36
C ASP A 100 -1.31 -4.45 -11.26
N TRP A 101 -1.13 -5.19 -10.16
CA TRP A 101 -1.98 -5.08 -8.98
C TRP A 101 -1.98 -3.67 -8.41
N LEU A 102 -0.82 -3.02 -8.34
CA LEU A 102 -0.73 -1.64 -7.87
C LEU A 102 -1.46 -0.66 -8.81
N GLY A 103 -1.35 -0.86 -10.13
CA GLY A 103 -2.04 -0.08 -11.14
C GLY A 103 -3.57 -0.27 -11.12
N SER A 104 -4.06 -1.41 -10.63
CA SER A 104 -5.50 -1.72 -10.54
C SER A 104 -6.20 -1.12 -9.31
N LEU A 105 -5.43 -0.63 -8.32
CA LEU A 105 -5.98 -0.06 -7.10
C LEU A 105 -6.32 1.43 -7.25
N PRO A 106 -7.38 1.92 -6.59
CA PRO A 106 -7.72 3.34 -6.64
C PRO A 106 -6.62 4.20 -6.01
N PRO A 107 -6.52 5.47 -6.41
CA PRO A 107 -5.47 6.37 -5.92
C PRO A 107 -5.59 6.59 -4.41
N GLU A 108 -4.44 6.64 -3.75
CA GLU A 108 -4.37 6.94 -2.33
C GLU A 108 -4.77 8.38 -2.03
N LYS A 109 -5.47 8.55 -0.91
CA LYS A 109 -5.89 9.87 -0.42
C LYS A 109 -5.01 10.27 0.76
N ASN A 110 -4.05 11.14 0.52
CA ASN A 110 -3.22 11.73 1.57
C ASN A 110 -2.89 13.20 1.24
N TYR A 111 -2.18 13.87 2.14
CA TYR A 111 -1.89 15.30 1.94
C TYR A 111 -0.96 15.55 0.74
N ILE A 112 -0.06 14.62 0.40
CA ILE A 112 0.85 14.74 -0.74
C ILE A 112 0.04 14.65 -2.04
N THR A 113 -0.80 13.63 -2.19
CA THR A 113 -1.62 13.45 -3.40
C THR A 113 -2.59 14.60 -3.59
N ARG A 114 -3.19 15.09 -2.49
CA ARG A 114 -4.03 16.30 -2.51
C ARG A 114 -3.25 17.53 -2.98
N ASN A 115 -2.02 17.75 -2.50
CA ASN A 115 -1.21 18.89 -2.92
C ASN A 115 -0.84 18.82 -4.39
N PHE A 116 -0.53 17.63 -4.93
CA PHE A 116 -0.32 17.47 -6.37
C PHE A 116 -1.61 17.70 -7.17
N SER A 117 -2.77 17.29 -6.66
CA SER A 117 -4.05 17.58 -7.33
C SER A 117 -4.38 19.07 -7.40
N LEU A 118 -3.91 19.88 -6.43
CA LEU A 118 -4.02 21.35 -6.50
C LEU A 118 -3.14 21.95 -7.62
N LEU A 119 -2.11 21.23 -8.05
CA LEU A 119 -1.25 21.56 -9.19
C LEU A 119 -1.74 20.90 -10.48
N GLU A 120 -3.02 20.49 -10.52
CA GLU A 120 -3.67 19.80 -11.65
C GLU A 120 -3.09 18.42 -12.00
N ILE A 121 -2.16 17.89 -11.19
CA ILE A 121 -1.63 16.53 -11.33
C ILE A 121 -2.58 15.57 -10.60
N LYS A 122 -3.45 14.92 -11.35
CA LYS A 122 -4.50 14.02 -10.83
C LYS A 122 -4.10 12.55 -11.03
N PRO A 123 -3.61 11.86 -9.98
CA PRO A 123 -3.28 10.45 -10.10
C PRO A 123 -4.54 9.60 -10.23
N GLU A 124 -4.53 8.67 -11.18
CA GLU A 124 -5.68 7.81 -11.54
C GLU A 124 -5.70 6.49 -10.77
N ASN A 125 -4.55 6.07 -10.23
CA ASN A 125 -4.40 4.80 -9.52
C ASN A 125 -3.31 4.86 -8.43
N ALA A 126 -3.22 3.78 -7.64
CA ALA A 126 -2.27 3.70 -6.54
C ALA A 126 -0.81 3.71 -7.00
N MET A 127 -0.52 3.19 -8.20
CA MET A 127 0.84 3.23 -8.76
C MET A 127 1.30 4.68 -8.97
N GLN A 128 0.45 5.52 -9.55
CA GLN A 128 0.75 6.94 -9.73
C GLN A 128 0.84 7.68 -8.40
N THR A 129 -0.02 7.38 -7.41
CA THR A 129 0.12 8.01 -6.08
C THR A 129 1.42 7.61 -5.40
N GLN A 130 1.85 6.35 -5.49
CA GLN A 130 3.12 5.89 -4.95
C GLN A 130 4.32 6.57 -5.64
N ALA A 131 4.26 6.76 -6.97
CA ALA A 131 5.28 7.50 -7.71
C ALA A 131 5.39 8.97 -7.23
N LEU A 132 4.26 9.65 -7.03
CA LEU A 132 4.24 11.03 -6.52
C LEU A 132 4.75 11.13 -5.07
N ILE A 133 4.41 10.15 -4.22
CA ILE A 133 4.90 10.08 -2.85
C ILE A 133 6.42 9.87 -2.82
N GLN A 134 6.93 8.97 -3.66
CA GLN A 134 8.37 8.74 -3.81
C GLN A 134 9.06 10.03 -4.28
N LEU A 135 8.54 10.65 -5.33
CA LEU A 135 9.07 11.89 -5.90
C LEU A 135 9.14 13.00 -4.84
N LYS A 136 8.03 13.22 -4.12
CA LYS A 136 7.97 14.25 -3.08
C LYS A 136 8.98 13.98 -1.97
N THR A 137 9.07 12.73 -1.52
CA THR A 137 9.88 12.33 -0.37
C THR A 137 11.37 12.38 -0.68
N PHE A 138 11.79 11.82 -1.81
CA PHE A 138 13.22 11.66 -2.11
C PHE A 138 13.80 12.80 -2.93
N TYR A 139 13.00 13.53 -3.72
CA TYR A 139 13.49 14.63 -4.56
C TYR A 139 13.02 16.00 -4.08
N CYS A 140 11.70 16.24 -4.04
CA CYS A 140 11.19 17.60 -3.81
C CYS A 140 11.52 18.12 -2.39
N ASN A 141 11.40 17.27 -1.36
CA ASN A 141 11.75 17.65 0.01
C ASN A 141 13.25 17.93 0.17
N ASN A 142 14.08 17.22 -0.59
CA ASN A 142 15.53 17.37 -0.59
C ASN A 142 16.03 18.42 -1.60
N LYS A 143 15.11 19.14 -2.27
CA LYS A 143 15.41 20.14 -3.31
C LYS A 143 16.31 19.61 -4.44
N GLN A 144 16.23 18.31 -4.74
CA GLN A 144 17.05 17.67 -5.78
C GLN A 144 16.47 17.87 -7.20
N CYS A 145 16.00 19.07 -7.52
CA CYS A 145 15.32 19.37 -8.78
C CYS A 145 16.20 19.10 -10.02
N LEU A 146 17.52 19.29 -9.90
CA LEU A 146 18.50 18.99 -10.97
C LEU A 146 18.64 17.49 -11.26
N HIS A 147 18.32 16.63 -10.29
CA HIS A 147 18.37 15.16 -10.44
C HIS A 147 16.99 14.55 -10.68
N CYS A 148 15.94 15.37 -10.73
CA CYS A 148 14.57 14.95 -10.96
C CYS A 148 14.20 15.23 -12.42
N ALA A 149 13.69 14.23 -13.16
CA ALA A 149 13.27 14.43 -14.55
C ALA A 149 12.22 15.56 -14.71
N ILE A 150 11.25 15.63 -13.79
CA ILE A 150 10.23 16.70 -13.77
C ILE A 150 10.87 18.04 -13.42
N GLY A 151 11.71 18.08 -12.38
CA GLY A 151 12.41 19.31 -11.96
C GLY A 151 13.29 19.88 -13.07
N HIS A 152 14.07 19.02 -13.72
CA HIS A 152 14.91 19.38 -14.87
C HIS A 152 14.08 19.86 -16.06
N HIS A 153 12.93 19.23 -16.35
CA HIS A 153 12.01 19.71 -17.38
C HIS A 153 11.48 21.12 -17.05
N LEU A 154 10.99 21.34 -15.82
CA LEU A 154 10.48 22.64 -15.38
C LEU A 154 11.54 23.75 -15.43
N LEU A 155 12.78 23.44 -15.05
CA LEU A 155 13.90 24.39 -15.09
C LEU A 155 14.32 24.75 -16.53
N LYS A 156 14.18 23.82 -17.48
CA LYS A 156 14.41 24.11 -18.90
C LYS A 156 13.27 24.91 -19.53
N SER A 157 12.04 24.67 -19.08
CA SER A 157 10.84 25.34 -19.59
C SER A 157 10.67 26.76 -19.04
N ASN A 158 11.11 27.01 -17.79
CA ASN A 158 11.26 28.36 -17.25
C ASN A 158 12.56 28.99 -17.76
N ARG A 159 12.56 29.46 -19.01
CA ARG A 159 13.52 30.49 -19.42
C ARG A 159 13.13 31.77 -18.67
N PHE A 160 13.98 32.21 -17.76
CA PHE A 160 14.05 33.62 -17.36
C PHE A 160 14.46 34.46 -18.56
#